data_AF-A0A8W7MUC3-F1
#
_entry.id   AF-A0A8W7MUC3-F1
#
_cell.length_a   1.000
_cell.length_b   1.000
_cell.length_c   1.000
_cell.angle_alpha   90.00
_cell.angle_beta   90.00
_cell.angle_gamma   90.00
#
_symmetry.space_group_name_H-M   'P 1'
#
loop_
_entity.id
_entity.type
_entity.pdbx_description
1 polymer ?
#
loop_
_entity_poly.entity_id
_entity_poly.type
_entity_poly.pdbx_seq_one_letter_code
_entity_poly.pdbx_strand_id
1 'polypeptide(L)'
;MLGLHMFPLIFAVNMIFLVFVKVELYILMDAATDMNVTWHVNAVLEVHRQLCPAEKYPHLMILPLSNQDLAHAVLPQIISEPTYTKTVSTYPIFVFGEAYFHSCNLYIIDRIDDLNTALWFEESVKFIYFYPKWMFDMVQNEPNFTITQAIRKGYHVVYDLDHTLQIYRWNRYSHQRTTIDPHNITVPDEMRDLYGYHIVMYCEDYISTVMTFDEYFLELIANKRNATVILTDKYSYELMDVMPLMNVKNMIFTWIVPSFGTTFIAVVVPRAKPKPIVSILFDPFDLYVWITYLVLVLTMAITISLFGKLLGRRRFMEIVLELIMMCLAGPSRAYGGTFENRIITLFCLMGIVLVSSYQSLIISFMSYVRYDSEINTLDEINEQCLFPDNNDAKFFNFKTFPNGSNPDTNFACRMQSARDNEQQTIMMRSKSIVDKHAYAADHHIRHRIENFRFAKTKFIEYPLCWLVKMHLRELFLFYVQAVFESGIYEYYYNNKTQPAWQYEHRTFVNQAVTTKDLLLLWYAYVVGMVVSMLCFAAETVVHKEFKGYVSY
;
A
#
# COMPACT_ATOMS: atom_id res chain seq x y z
N MET A 1 21.98 -19.94 40.45
CA MET A 1 22.55 -19.99 39.09
C MET A 1 22.29 -18.63 38.45
N LEU A 2 23.03 -17.58 38.83
CA LEU A 2 24.35 -17.18 38.31
C LEU A 2 24.34 -17.03 36.78
N GLY A 3 24.39 -15.78 36.33
CA GLY A 3 24.48 -15.40 34.92
C GLY A 3 24.16 -13.94 34.61
N LEU A 4 24.41 -13.00 35.54
CA LEU A 4 24.47 -11.57 35.23
C LEU A 4 25.83 -11.29 34.56
N HIS A 5 25.82 -11.03 33.26
CA HIS A 5 26.89 -10.28 32.61
C HIS A 5 26.34 -8.94 32.13
N MET A 6 26.67 -7.91 32.92
CA MET A 6 26.67 -6.52 32.53
C MET A 6 27.51 -6.35 31.26
N PHE A 7 26.91 -5.75 30.22
CA PHE A 7 27.62 -4.99 29.21
C PHE A 7 27.22 -3.52 29.36
N PRO A 8 28.19 -2.58 29.34
CA PRO A 8 27.90 -1.18 29.58
C PRO A 8 27.26 -0.55 28.34
N LEU A 9 26.16 0.14 28.60
CA LEU A 9 25.58 1.20 27.79
C LEU A 9 26.70 2.18 27.37
N ILE A 10 27.17 2.09 26.12
CA ILE A 10 27.85 3.22 25.48
C ILE A 10 26.72 4.12 24.93
N PHE A 11 26.12 4.89 25.84
CA PHE A 11 25.45 6.13 25.46
C PHE A 11 26.56 7.12 25.10
N ALA A 12 26.99 7.09 23.84
CA ALA A 12 27.61 8.26 23.24
C ALA A 12 26.50 9.31 23.11
N VAL A 13 26.32 10.08 24.18
CA VAL A 13 25.60 11.34 24.14
C VAL A 13 26.32 12.19 23.10
N ASN A 14 25.78 12.27 21.90
CA ASN A 14 26.06 13.37 20.98
C ASN A 14 25.52 14.63 21.67
N MET A 15 26.32 15.16 22.58
CA MET A 15 26.19 16.52 23.07
C MET A 15 26.43 17.39 21.85
N ILE A 16 25.34 17.82 21.23
CA ILE A 16 25.35 19.01 20.39
C ILE A 16 25.83 20.13 21.31
N PHE A 17 27.12 20.45 21.23
CA PHE A 17 27.64 21.70 21.73
C PHE A 17 26.98 22.78 20.89
N LEU A 18 25.82 23.26 21.37
CA LEU A 18 25.30 24.59 21.06
C LEU A 18 26.31 25.56 21.68
N VAL A 19 27.43 25.76 20.97
CA VAL A 19 28.34 26.86 21.26
C VAL A 19 27.58 28.11 20.84
N PHE A 20 26.90 28.74 21.80
CA PHE A 20 26.64 30.17 21.73
C PHE A 20 28.01 30.85 21.72
N VAL A 21 28.61 30.98 20.54
CA VAL A 21 29.70 31.92 20.33
C VAL A 21 29.05 33.28 20.42
N LYS A 22 29.09 33.85 21.63
CA LYS A 22 28.93 35.27 21.84
C LYS A 22 30.10 35.91 21.08
N VAL A 23 29.86 36.28 19.83
CA VAL A 23 30.81 37.06 19.05
C VAL A 23 30.98 38.38 19.78
N GLU A 24 32.07 38.50 20.53
CA GLU A 24 32.51 39.79 21.06
C GLU A 24 32.84 40.67 19.86
N LEU A 25 31.91 41.57 19.58
CA LEU A 25 32.00 42.62 18.61
C LEU A 25 33.09 43.61 19.06
N TYR A 26 34.36 43.32 18.77
CA TYR A 26 35.40 44.35 18.82
C TYR A 26 35.18 45.28 17.62
N ILE A 27 34.45 46.35 17.90
CA ILE A 27 34.29 47.52 17.04
C ILE A 27 35.68 48.14 16.88
N LEU A 28 36.28 48.01 15.70
CA LEU A 28 37.20 49.01 15.17
C LEU A 28 36.41 49.80 14.12
N MET A 29 35.91 50.97 14.53
CA MET A 29 35.49 52.00 13.60
C MET A 29 36.73 52.45 12.83
N ASP A 30 36.76 52.18 11.53
CA ASP A 30 37.39 53.10 10.60
C ASP A 30 36.37 53.41 9.49
N ALA A 31 35.77 54.59 9.64
CA ALA A 31 34.71 55.09 8.80
C ALA A 31 35.32 55.71 7.54
N ALA A 32 35.42 54.94 6.45
CA ALA A 32 35.74 55.49 5.13
C ALA A 32 35.35 54.61 3.92
N THR A 33 34.34 53.73 3.96
CA THR A 33 33.84 52.99 2.76
C THR A 33 32.34 52.66 2.79
N ASP A 34 31.50 53.46 3.45
CA ASP A 34 30.11 53.08 3.75
C ASP A 34 29.16 52.99 2.54
N MET A 35 29.39 53.70 1.44
CA MET A 35 28.38 53.78 0.36
C MET A 35 28.29 52.55 -0.55
N ASN A 36 29.33 51.71 -0.66
CA ASN A 36 29.33 50.58 -1.58
C ASN A 36 29.04 49.22 -0.91
N VAL A 37 29.39 49.06 0.38
CA VAL A 37 29.15 47.80 1.10
C VAL A 37 27.66 47.50 1.23
N THR A 38 26.84 48.51 1.54
CA THR A 38 25.38 48.36 1.65
C THR A 38 24.75 47.88 0.34
N TRP A 39 25.27 48.30 -0.81
CA TRP A 39 24.78 47.85 -2.11
C TRP A 39 25.11 46.37 -2.37
N HIS A 40 26.34 45.93 -2.08
CA HIS A 40 26.75 44.52 -2.20
C HIS A 40 25.90 43.61 -1.29
N VAL A 41 25.65 44.04 -0.05
CA VAL A 41 24.79 43.33 0.89
C VAL A 41 23.37 43.19 0.35
N ASN A 42 22.78 44.30 -0.12
CA ASN A 42 21.42 44.28 -0.65
C ASN A 42 21.30 43.37 -1.88
N ALA A 43 22.29 43.37 -2.78
CA ALA A 43 22.30 42.50 -3.94
C ALA A 43 22.40 41.01 -3.56
N VAL A 44 23.30 40.63 -2.64
CA VAL A 44 23.43 39.25 -2.17
C VAL A 44 22.15 38.79 -1.46
N LEU A 45 21.56 39.64 -0.61
CA LEU A 45 20.30 39.35 0.09
C LEU A 45 19.13 39.20 -0.88
N GLU A 46 19.05 40.03 -1.92
CA GLU A 46 17.97 39.95 -2.91
C GLU A 46 18.08 38.68 -3.76
N VAL A 47 19.29 38.30 -4.20
CA VAL A 47 19.54 36.99 -4.84
C VAL A 47 19.11 35.87 -3.91
N HIS A 48 19.50 35.93 -2.63
CA HIS A 48 19.15 34.93 -1.64
C HIS A 48 17.63 34.81 -1.44
N ARG A 49 16.91 35.93 -1.30
CA ARG A 49 15.45 35.93 -1.08
C ARG A 49 14.68 35.35 -2.27
N GLN A 50 15.09 35.66 -3.50
CA GLN A 50 14.45 35.13 -4.70
C GLN A 50 14.79 33.65 -4.94
N LEU A 51 16.04 33.25 -4.72
CA LEU A 51 16.50 31.88 -4.92
C LEU A 51 15.99 30.93 -3.82
N CYS A 52 15.96 31.43 -2.59
CA CYS A 52 15.69 30.69 -1.37
C CYS A 52 14.69 31.46 -0.47
N PRO A 53 13.40 31.49 -0.85
CA PRO A 53 12.39 32.12 -0.01
C PRO A 53 12.28 31.40 1.34
N ALA A 54 12.21 32.17 2.43
CA ALA A 54 12.25 31.64 3.81
C ALA A 54 11.17 30.60 4.11
N GLU A 55 10.01 30.68 3.46
CA GLU A 55 8.92 29.71 3.57
C GLU A 55 9.30 28.30 3.09
N LYS A 56 10.17 28.21 2.07
CA LYS A 56 10.62 26.94 1.47
C LYS A 56 12.01 26.52 1.96
N TYR A 57 12.85 27.49 2.32
CA TYR A 57 14.24 27.30 2.73
C TYR A 57 14.51 28.06 4.04
N PRO A 58 14.04 27.56 5.20
CA PRO A 58 14.18 28.25 6.48
C PRO A 58 15.62 28.24 7.02
N HIS A 59 16.51 27.41 6.47
CA HIS A 59 17.89 27.25 6.91
C HIS A 59 18.88 27.92 5.96
N LEU A 60 19.69 28.84 6.47
CA LEU A 60 20.79 29.47 5.75
C LEU A 60 22.11 28.97 6.31
N MET A 61 22.84 28.19 5.50
CA MET A 61 24.19 27.74 5.81
C MET A 61 25.19 28.73 5.22
N ILE A 62 26.08 29.26 6.05
CA ILE A 62 27.09 30.23 5.65
C ILE A 62 28.47 29.63 5.90
N LEU A 63 29.28 29.56 4.84
CA LEU A 63 30.67 29.14 4.91
C LEU A 63 31.59 30.33 4.61
N PRO A 64 32.05 31.05 5.65
CA PRO A 64 33.02 32.12 5.50
C PRO A 64 34.43 31.51 5.44
N LEU A 65 34.89 31.23 4.22
CA LEU A 65 36.23 30.72 3.96
C LEU A 65 37.19 31.84 3.52
N SER A 66 36.66 33.00 3.12
CA SER A 66 37.44 34.18 2.76
C SER A 66 37.90 35.02 3.98
N ASN A 67 39.11 35.56 3.88
CA ASN A 67 39.70 36.54 4.79
C ASN A 67 39.75 37.97 4.19
N GLN A 68 38.96 38.26 3.15
CA GLN A 68 38.98 39.58 2.51
C GLN A 68 38.10 40.60 3.25
N ASP A 69 38.51 41.87 3.24
CA ASP A 69 37.84 42.97 3.95
C ASP A 69 36.35 43.11 3.56
N LEU A 70 36.03 42.95 2.28
CA LEU A 70 34.65 43.02 1.79
C LEU A 70 33.78 41.86 2.32
N ALA A 71 34.34 40.66 2.44
CA ALA A 71 33.64 39.53 3.04
C ALA A 71 33.34 39.78 4.53
N HIS A 72 34.29 40.37 5.26
CA HIS A 72 34.11 40.76 6.66
C HIS A 72 33.09 41.89 6.85
N ALA A 73 32.91 42.76 5.84
CA ALA A 73 31.92 43.83 5.87
C ALA A 73 30.49 43.34 5.52
N VAL A 74 30.38 42.38 4.60
CA VAL A 74 29.08 41.84 4.11
C VAL A 74 28.48 40.81 5.07
N LEU A 75 29.32 39.93 5.65
CA LEU A 75 28.89 38.79 6.45
C LEU A 75 28.06 39.17 7.71
N PRO A 76 28.44 40.16 8.53
CA PRO A 76 27.66 40.54 9.72
C PRO A 76 26.25 41.03 9.37
N GLN A 77 26.10 41.72 8.23
CA GLN A 77 24.80 42.23 7.80
C GLN A 77 23.88 41.08 7.36
N ILE A 78 24.40 40.09 6.63
CA ILE A 78 23.66 38.87 6.28
C ILE A 78 23.29 38.07 7.53
N ILE A 79 24.20 37.96 8.52
CA ILE A 79 23.94 37.27 9.80
C ILE A 79 22.90 38.02 10.66
N SER A 80 22.72 39.32 10.49
CA SER A 80 21.76 40.11 11.26
C SER A 80 20.29 39.93 10.85
N GLU A 81 19.99 39.38 9.67
CA GLU A 81 18.59 39.18 9.22
C GLU A 81 17.79 38.19 10.11
N PRO A 82 16.64 38.55 10.68
CA PRO A 82 15.90 37.64 11.56
C PRO A 82 15.13 36.51 10.83
N THR A 83 15.05 36.55 9.51
CA THR A 83 14.14 35.74 8.69
C THR A 83 14.51 34.26 8.59
N TYR A 84 15.77 33.91 8.82
CA TYR A 84 16.31 32.57 8.58
C TYR A 84 16.98 32.01 9.83
N THR A 85 16.89 30.69 10.02
CA THR A 85 17.73 29.96 10.98
C THR A 85 19.11 29.79 10.37
N LYS A 86 20.16 30.29 11.04
CA LYS A 86 21.50 30.38 10.46
C LYS A 86 22.47 29.40 11.08
N THR A 87 23.30 28.81 10.23
CA THR A 87 24.43 27.98 10.66
C THR A 87 25.68 28.51 9.99
N VAL A 88 26.55 29.13 10.79
CA VAL A 88 27.86 29.62 10.32
C VAL A 88 28.90 28.56 10.66
N SER A 89 29.63 28.08 9.66
CA SER A 89 30.68 27.08 9.88
C SER A 89 31.87 27.31 8.97
N THR A 90 33.07 27.16 9.53
CA THR A 90 34.34 27.16 8.79
C THR A 90 34.65 25.82 8.12
N TYR A 91 33.83 24.80 8.37
CA TYR A 91 33.90 23.50 7.71
C TYR A 91 32.55 23.15 7.08
N PRO A 92 32.51 22.41 5.96
CA PRO A 92 31.28 21.83 5.45
C PRO A 92 30.73 20.87 6.51
N ILE A 93 29.76 21.34 7.30
CA ILE A 93 29.00 20.47 8.20
C ILE A 93 28.10 19.64 7.30
N PHE A 94 28.24 18.32 7.37
CA PHE A 94 27.22 17.42 6.88
C PHE A 94 25.97 17.63 7.73
N VAL A 95 25.10 18.55 7.32
CA VAL A 95 23.76 18.62 7.87
C VAL A 95 23.08 17.34 7.38
N PHE A 96 22.87 16.38 8.27
CA PHE A 96 22.13 15.17 7.94
C PHE A 96 20.62 15.46 8.06
N GLY A 97 19.83 15.03 7.08
CA GLY A 97 18.36 15.03 7.16
C GLY A 97 17.66 16.17 6.40
N GLU A 98 16.39 16.44 6.76
CA GLU A 98 15.49 17.38 6.05
C GLU A 98 16.03 18.81 5.98
N ALA A 99 16.75 19.26 7.03
CA ALA A 99 17.32 20.60 7.10
C ALA A 99 18.36 20.88 5.99
N TYR A 100 19.00 19.85 5.44
CA TYR A 100 19.97 19.98 4.34
C TYR A 100 19.30 20.32 3.01
N PHE A 101 18.17 19.68 2.70
CA PHE A 101 17.46 19.86 1.42
C PHE A 101 16.70 21.18 1.35
N HIS A 102 16.30 21.68 2.51
CA HIS A 102 15.67 22.98 2.68
C HIS A 102 16.69 24.04 3.15
N SER A 103 17.97 23.85 2.83
CA SER A 103 19.02 24.84 3.09
C SER A 103 19.40 25.63 1.85
N CYS A 104 19.61 26.93 2.05
CA CYS A 104 20.32 27.78 1.11
C CYS A 104 21.76 27.93 1.57
N ASN A 105 22.72 27.81 0.64
CA ASN A 105 24.13 27.74 0.98
C ASN A 105 24.88 28.93 0.41
N LEU A 106 25.39 29.79 1.29
CA LEU A 106 26.20 30.95 0.95
C LEU A 106 27.68 30.62 1.21
N TYR A 107 28.46 30.58 0.14
CA TYR A 107 29.89 30.30 0.15
C TYR A 107 30.64 31.60 -0.09
N ILE A 108 31.40 32.05 0.89
CA ILE A 108 32.28 33.21 0.75
C ILE A 108 33.70 32.69 0.67
N ILE A 109 34.32 32.76 -0.51
CA ILE A 109 35.58 32.08 -0.83
C ILE A 109 36.60 33.06 -1.41
N ASP A 110 37.87 32.87 -1.08
CA ASP A 110 39.00 33.59 -1.69
C ASP A 110 40.13 32.68 -2.19
N ARG A 111 39.97 31.35 -2.09
CA ARG A 111 40.89 30.36 -2.66
C ARG A 111 40.12 29.37 -3.53
N ILE A 112 40.73 28.96 -4.63
CA ILE A 112 40.15 27.96 -5.55
C ILE A 112 40.02 26.60 -4.86
N ASP A 113 40.95 26.23 -3.99
CA ASP A 113 40.92 24.95 -3.27
C ASP A 113 39.66 24.78 -2.41
N ASP A 114 39.05 25.88 -1.97
CA ASP A 114 37.82 25.88 -1.18
C ASP A 114 36.63 25.37 -2.00
N LEU A 115 36.68 25.45 -3.34
CA LEU A 115 35.63 24.90 -4.22
C LEU A 115 35.59 23.37 -4.19
N ASN A 116 36.66 22.70 -3.75
CA ASN A 116 36.63 21.25 -3.54
C ASN A 116 35.63 20.85 -2.45
N THR A 117 35.30 21.75 -1.53
CA THR A 117 34.26 21.50 -0.52
C THR A 117 32.85 21.46 -1.12
N ALA A 118 32.61 22.14 -2.25
CA ALA A 118 31.30 22.12 -2.94
C ALA A 118 31.03 20.82 -3.72
N LEU A 119 32.06 19.98 -3.95
CA LEU A 119 31.90 18.66 -4.59
C LEU A 119 31.04 17.69 -3.79
N TRP A 120 31.07 17.84 -2.46
CA TRP A 120 30.37 16.97 -1.51
C TRP A 120 28.86 17.18 -1.47
N PHE A 121 28.37 18.20 -2.18
CA PHE A 121 26.97 18.59 -2.11
C PHE A 121 26.16 18.14 -3.33
N GLU A 122 24.93 17.72 -3.03
CA GLU A 122 23.95 17.32 -4.03
C GLU A 122 23.42 18.51 -4.84
N GLU A 123 22.97 18.24 -6.06
CA GLU A 123 22.57 19.26 -7.04
C GLU A 123 21.26 20.01 -6.68
N SER A 124 20.47 19.50 -5.72
CA SER A 124 19.27 20.18 -5.19
C SER A 124 19.58 21.42 -4.37
N VAL A 125 20.77 21.46 -3.77
CA VAL A 125 21.12 22.50 -2.81
C VAL A 125 21.40 23.78 -3.58
N LYS A 126 20.72 24.88 -3.21
CA LYS A 126 20.92 26.17 -3.86
C LYS A 126 22.21 26.80 -3.33
N PHE A 127 23.16 27.05 -4.23
CA PHE A 127 24.44 27.69 -3.89
C PHE A 127 24.50 29.12 -4.36
N ILE A 128 25.01 29.99 -3.50
CA ILE A 128 25.44 31.34 -3.84
C ILE A 128 26.92 31.41 -3.51
N TYR A 129 27.75 31.54 -4.52
CA TYR A 129 29.18 31.75 -4.38
C TYR A 129 29.47 33.25 -4.41
N PHE A 130 30.15 33.75 -3.40
CA PHE A 130 30.55 35.15 -3.27
C PHE A 130 32.08 35.24 -3.23
N TYR A 131 32.70 35.79 -4.27
CA TYR A 131 34.16 35.76 -4.44
C TYR A 131 34.68 36.81 -5.45
N PRO A 132 35.97 37.14 -5.45
CA PRO A 132 36.52 38.21 -6.27
C PRO A 132 36.67 37.83 -7.76
N LYS A 133 36.65 38.82 -8.64
CA LYS A 133 36.71 38.66 -10.10
C LYS A 133 37.95 37.95 -10.62
N TRP A 134 39.12 38.20 -10.03
CA TRP A 134 40.34 37.49 -10.41
C TRP A 134 40.20 35.96 -10.24
N MET A 135 39.44 35.52 -9.23
CA MET A 135 39.17 34.10 -9.00
C MET A 135 38.14 33.57 -10.00
N PHE A 136 37.18 34.40 -10.43
CA PHE A 136 36.28 34.04 -11.52
C PHE A 136 37.05 33.77 -12.81
N ASP A 137 37.99 34.64 -13.18
CA ASP A 137 38.80 34.49 -14.38
C ASP A 137 39.70 33.24 -14.32
N MET A 138 40.24 32.91 -13.15
CA MET A 138 40.97 31.64 -12.96
C MET A 138 40.05 30.43 -13.12
N VAL A 139 38.89 30.46 -12.46
CA VAL A 139 37.87 29.40 -12.53
C VAL A 139 37.39 29.17 -13.97
N GLN A 140 37.26 30.21 -14.78
CA GLN A 140 36.90 30.07 -16.20
C GLN A 140 37.91 29.27 -17.01
N ASN A 141 39.18 29.36 -16.64
CA ASN A 141 40.30 28.75 -17.34
C ASN A 141 40.75 27.44 -16.67
N GLU A 142 40.01 26.95 -15.68
CA GLU A 142 40.38 25.78 -14.89
C GLU A 142 40.19 24.48 -15.72
N PRO A 143 41.25 23.70 -15.96
CA PRO A 143 41.15 22.44 -16.71
C PRO A 143 40.52 21.31 -15.88
N ASN A 144 40.39 21.48 -14.56
CA ASN A 144 39.83 20.47 -13.69
C ASN A 144 38.31 20.35 -13.85
N PHE A 145 37.89 19.21 -14.42
CA PHE A 145 36.48 18.89 -14.68
C PHE A 145 35.63 18.89 -13.41
N THR A 146 36.17 18.44 -12.27
CA THR A 146 35.41 18.36 -11.01
C THR A 146 35.11 19.74 -10.45
N ILE A 147 36.10 20.63 -10.39
CA ILE A 147 35.94 22.03 -9.97
C ILE A 147 34.93 22.74 -10.87
N THR A 148 35.06 22.57 -12.19
CA THR A 148 34.12 23.12 -13.17
C THR A 148 32.69 22.63 -12.93
N GLN A 149 32.50 21.36 -12.58
CA GLN A 149 31.18 20.78 -12.28
C GLN A 149 30.59 21.35 -10.99
N ALA A 150 31.38 21.58 -9.95
CA ALA A 150 30.92 22.17 -8.70
C ALA A 150 30.44 23.63 -8.90
N ILE A 151 31.22 24.43 -9.62
CA ILE A 151 30.91 25.83 -9.96
C ILE A 151 29.57 25.93 -10.69
N ARG A 152 29.33 25.05 -11.67
CA ARG A 152 28.07 25.04 -12.44
C ARG A 152 26.80 24.80 -11.61
N LYS A 153 26.90 24.37 -10.34
CA LYS A 153 25.74 24.13 -9.48
C LYS A 153 25.14 25.41 -8.89
N GLY A 154 25.89 26.51 -8.79
CA GLY A 154 25.47 27.72 -8.04
C GLY A 154 25.22 28.99 -8.86
N TYR A 155 24.90 30.05 -8.14
CA TYR A 155 24.91 31.44 -8.60
C TYR A 155 26.24 32.06 -8.19
N HIS A 156 26.91 32.75 -9.10
CA HIS A 156 28.19 33.39 -8.84
C HIS A 156 27.96 34.88 -8.69
N VAL A 157 28.16 35.38 -7.49
CA VAL A 157 28.17 36.80 -7.15
C VAL A 157 29.62 37.23 -7.08
N VAL A 158 30.08 37.86 -8.15
CA VAL A 158 31.49 38.20 -8.38
C VAL A 158 31.69 39.69 -8.16
N TYR A 159 32.66 40.06 -7.31
CA TYR A 159 32.99 41.46 -7.04
C TYR A 159 34.38 41.84 -7.52
N ASP A 160 34.57 43.09 -7.91
CA ASP A 160 35.87 43.65 -8.33
C ASP A 160 36.39 44.68 -7.31
N LEU A 161 37.69 44.99 -7.36
CA LEU A 161 38.32 46.03 -6.52
C LEU A 161 37.75 47.43 -6.83
N ASP A 162 37.24 47.63 -8.03
CA ASP A 162 36.52 48.83 -8.46
C ASP A 162 35.06 48.89 -7.95
N HIS A 163 34.70 48.01 -7.00
CA HIS A 163 33.36 47.90 -6.40
C HIS A 163 32.24 47.59 -7.40
N THR A 164 32.57 46.95 -8.52
CA THR A 164 31.57 46.43 -9.45
C THR A 164 31.13 45.03 -9.01
N LEU A 165 29.82 44.77 -9.09
CA LEU A 165 29.24 43.46 -8.83
C LEU A 165 28.70 42.89 -10.13
N GLN A 166 28.93 41.60 -10.36
CA GLN A 166 28.37 40.88 -11.50
C GLN A 166 27.81 39.55 -11.00
N ILE A 167 26.60 39.20 -11.46
CA ILE A 167 25.95 37.97 -11.06
C ILE A 167 25.85 37.06 -12.29
N TYR A 168 26.39 35.85 -12.17
CA TYR A 168 26.39 34.85 -13.23
C TYR A 168 25.65 33.59 -12.78
N ARG A 169 24.92 32.99 -13.72
CA ARG A 169 24.31 31.68 -13.55
C ARG A 169 24.60 30.81 -14.77
N TRP A 170 25.02 29.57 -14.54
CA TRP A 170 25.13 28.57 -15.60
C TRP A 170 23.81 27.81 -15.71
N ASN A 171 23.14 27.92 -16.84
CA ASN A 171 21.94 27.16 -17.11
C ASN A 171 22.32 25.74 -17.55
N ARG A 172 21.88 24.76 -16.76
CA ARG A 172 22.13 23.33 -16.96
C ARG A 172 21.63 22.80 -18.29
N TYR A 173 20.48 23.29 -18.74
CA TYR A 173 19.73 22.72 -19.87
C TYR A 173 20.17 23.34 -21.20
N SER A 174 20.38 24.65 -21.24
CA SER A 174 20.89 25.33 -22.44
C SER A 174 22.40 25.24 -22.60
N HIS A 175 23.13 24.86 -21.54
CA HIS A 175 24.59 24.93 -21.47
C HIS A 175 25.14 26.34 -21.76
N GLN A 176 24.39 27.36 -21.37
CA GLN A 176 24.75 28.76 -21.54
C GLN A 176 24.85 29.47 -20.20
N ARG A 177 25.69 30.51 -20.16
CA ARG A 177 25.78 31.41 -19.01
C ARG A 177 24.83 32.59 -19.22
N THR A 178 24.05 32.87 -18.19
CA THR A 178 23.22 34.07 -18.11
C THR A 178 23.84 35.04 -17.11
N THR A 179 23.98 36.30 -17.52
CA THR A 179 24.32 37.43 -16.67
C THR A 179 23.04 38.03 -16.08
N ILE A 180 23.00 38.23 -14.78
CA ILE A 180 21.90 38.87 -14.06
C ILE A 180 22.34 40.29 -13.71
N ASP A 181 21.49 41.27 -13.99
CA ASP A 181 21.74 42.66 -13.64
C ASP A 181 21.68 42.83 -12.11
N PRO A 182 22.77 43.26 -11.44
CA PRO A 182 22.80 43.46 -10.00
C PRO A 182 21.89 44.60 -9.52
N HIS A 183 21.44 45.51 -10.39
CA HIS A 183 20.53 46.60 -10.04
C HIS A 183 19.05 46.21 -10.15
N ASN A 184 18.75 45.16 -10.93
CA ASN A 184 17.40 44.64 -11.12
C ASN A 184 17.47 43.11 -11.17
N ILE A 185 17.68 42.52 -9.99
CA ILE A 185 17.87 41.08 -9.84
C ILE A 185 16.54 40.38 -10.14
N THR A 186 16.54 39.56 -11.19
CA THR A 186 15.46 38.63 -11.50
C THR A 186 16.05 37.24 -11.70
N VAL A 187 15.81 36.34 -10.76
CA VAL A 187 16.30 34.95 -10.85
C VAL A 187 15.51 34.20 -11.96
N PRO A 188 16.18 33.67 -13.00
CA PRO A 188 15.49 32.99 -14.09
C PRO A 188 14.96 31.61 -13.64
N ASP A 189 13.73 31.28 -14.04
CA ASP A 189 13.18 29.93 -13.89
C ASP A 189 13.74 29.02 -14.99
N GLU A 190 14.83 28.31 -14.67
CA GLU A 190 15.50 27.37 -15.58
C GLU A 190 14.64 26.15 -15.91
N MET A 191 13.63 25.81 -15.11
CA MET A 191 12.74 24.67 -15.36
C MET A 191 11.59 25.01 -16.31
N ARG A 192 11.50 26.26 -16.77
CA ARG A 192 10.49 26.70 -17.72
C ARG A 192 10.72 26.16 -19.13
N ASP A 193 11.98 26.03 -19.54
CA ASP A 193 12.42 25.47 -20.81
C ASP A 193 13.66 24.59 -20.57
N LEU A 194 13.54 23.32 -20.92
CA LEU A 194 14.56 22.29 -20.72
C LEU A 194 15.42 22.06 -21.98
N TYR A 195 15.26 22.86 -23.04
CA TYR A 195 16.16 22.89 -24.21
C TYR A 195 16.42 21.52 -24.86
N GLY A 196 15.41 20.66 -24.91
CA GLY A 196 15.47 19.32 -25.48
C GLY A 196 16.05 18.25 -24.54
N TYR A 197 16.28 18.56 -23.25
CA TYR A 197 16.81 17.63 -22.27
C TYR A 197 16.06 16.30 -22.25
N HIS A 198 16.82 15.20 -22.22
CA HIS A 198 16.30 13.84 -22.17
C HIS A 198 15.95 13.48 -20.71
N ILE A 199 14.66 13.44 -20.39
CA ILE A 199 14.16 12.93 -19.11
C ILE A 199 14.08 11.41 -19.22
N VAL A 200 14.95 10.70 -18.50
CA VAL A 200 15.03 9.24 -18.54
C VAL A 200 14.20 8.64 -17.40
N MET A 201 13.15 7.88 -17.70
CA MET A 201 12.43 7.10 -16.70
C MET A 201 12.81 5.63 -16.76
N TYR A 202 13.23 5.09 -15.62
CA TYR A 202 13.32 3.65 -15.42
C TYR A 202 11.94 3.09 -15.07
N CYS A 203 11.44 2.17 -15.89
CA CYS A 203 10.24 1.40 -15.59
C CYS A 203 10.37 0.03 -16.24
N GLU A 204 10.02 -1.03 -15.52
CA GLU A 204 10.06 -2.37 -16.08
C GLU A 204 9.00 -2.52 -17.18
N ASP A 205 9.36 -3.13 -18.31
CA ASP A 205 8.49 -3.22 -19.50
C ASP A 205 7.09 -3.79 -19.22
N TYR A 206 7.00 -4.77 -18.33
CA TYR A 206 5.70 -5.35 -17.97
C TYR A 206 4.82 -4.41 -17.13
N ILE A 207 5.43 -3.44 -16.43
CA ILE A 207 4.72 -2.39 -15.70
C ILE A 207 4.30 -1.30 -16.68
N SER A 208 5.22 -0.79 -17.52
CA SER A 208 4.95 0.31 -18.45
C SER A 208 3.84 -0.02 -19.46
N THR A 209 3.76 -1.27 -19.92
CA THR A 209 2.71 -1.75 -20.82
C THR A 209 1.29 -1.74 -20.22
N VAL A 210 1.17 -1.75 -18.90
CA VAL A 210 -0.11 -1.72 -18.18
C VAL A 210 -0.36 -0.33 -17.61
N MET A 211 0.64 0.23 -16.93
CA MET A 211 0.61 1.54 -16.28
C MET A 211 0.95 2.68 -17.27
N THR A 212 0.22 2.74 -18.38
CA THR A 212 0.46 3.68 -19.49
C THR A 212 0.35 5.16 -19.10
N PHE A 213 -0.31 5.49 -17.99
CA PHE A 213 -0.39 6.88 -17.54
C PHE A 213 0.97 7.45 -17.10
N ASP A 214 1.89 6.60 -16.61
CA ASP A 214 3.21 7.06 -16.15
C ASP A 214 4.02 7.66 -17.32
N GLU A 215 4.00 6.99 -18.48
CA GLU A 215 4.57 7.48 -19.73
C GLU A 215 3.85 8.75 -20.22
N TYR A 216 2.52 8.71 -20.28
CA TYR A 216 1.72 9.87 -20.71
C TYR A 216 2.00 11.12 -19.84
N PHE A 217 2.16 10.94 -18.53
CA PHE A 217 2.47 12.02 -17.61
C PHE A 217 3.85 12.64 -17.90
N LEU A 218 4.86 11.81 -18.18
CA LEU A 218 6.18 12.30 -18.56
C LEU A 218 6.16 13.02 -19.90
N GLU A 219 5.46 12.48 -20.90
CA GLU A 219 5.29 13.14 -22.20
C GLU A 219 4.63 14.50 -22.05
N LEU A 220 3.62 14.62 -21.16
CA LEU A 220 2.97 15.89 -20.86
C LEU A 220 3.96 16.91 -20.31
N ILE A 221 4.77 16.52 -19.31
CA ILE A 221 5.80 17.41 -18.73
C ILE A 221 6.81 17.81 -19.81
N ALA A 222 7.31 16.84 -20.57
CA ALA A 222 8.31 17.05 -21.61
C ALA A 222 7.81 18.02 -22.69
N ASN A 223 6.58 17.81 -23.19
CA ASN A 223 5.97 18.70 -24.18
C ASN A 223 5.74 20.12 -23.65
N LYS A 224 5.36 20.28 -22.37
CA LYS A 224 5.14 21.59 -21.75
C LYS A 224 6.42 22.35 -21.44
N ARG A 225 7.55 21.66 -21.38
CA ARG A 225 8.87 22.19 -20.99
C ARG A 225 9.94 22.03 -22.04
N ASN A 226 9.56 21.70 -23.28
CA ASN A 226 10.51 21.50 -24.39
C ASN A 226 11.63 20.51 -24.01
N ALA A 227 11.24 19.34 -23.50
CA ALA A 227 12.12 18.21 -23.21
C ALA A 227 11.71 16.99 -24.04
N THR A 228 12.49 15.92 -23.96
CA THR A 228 12.20 14.64 -24.60
C THR A 228 12.18 13.52 -23.56
N VAL A 229 11.35 12.50 -23.76
CA VAL A 229 11.21 11.38 -22.83
C VAL A 229 11.97 10.17 -23.37
N ILE A 230 12.68 9.48 -22.48
CA ILE A 230 13.29 8.19 -22.78
C ILE A 230 12.82 7.18 -21.71
N LEU A 231 12.12 6.15 -22.15
CA LEU A 231 11.79 5.00 -21.31
C LEU A 231 12.89 3.95 -21.43
N THR A 232 13.32 3.40 -20.29
CA THR A 232 14.32 2.34 -20.24
C THR A 232 13.96 1.28 -19.21
N ASP A 233 14.19 0.02 -19.56
CA ASP A 233 14.13 -1.15 -18.68
C ASP A 233 15.48 -1.44 -18.00
N LYS A 234 16.54 -0.71 -18.38
CA LYS A 234 17.88 -0.86 -17.82
C LYS A 234 18.07 0.05 -16.62
N TYR A 235 18.22 -0.56 -15.45
CA TYR A 235 18.52 0.17 -14.22
C TYR A 235 19.94 0.76 -14.28
N SER A 236 20.03 2.09 -14.23
CA SER A 236 21.29 2.82 -14.11
C SER A 236 21.06 4.10 -13.33
N TYR A 237 21.66 4.17 -12.14
CA TYR A 237 21.52 5.32 -11.25
C TYR A 237 22.02 6.64 -11.87
N GLU A 238 23.08 6.57 -12.66
CA GLU A 238 23.67 7.76 -13.30
C GLU A 238 22.77 8.31 -14.42
N LEU A 239 22.13 7.42 -15.17
CA LEU A 239 21.37 7.77 -16.37
C LEU A 239 19.88 8.04 -16.08
N MET A 240 19.29 7.42 -15.07
CA MET A 240 17.87 7.56 -14.77
C MET A 240 17.58 8.87 -14.02
N ASP A 241 16.52 9.56 -14.40
CA ASP A 241 16.05 10.76 -13.73
C ASP A 241 14.79 10.50 -12.89
N VAL A 242 13.98 9.52 -13.30
CA VAL A 242 12.69 9.20 -12.66
C VAL A 242 12.53 7.68 -12.53
N MET A 243 11.99 7.22 -11.40
CA MET A 243 11.65 5.81 -11.19
C MET A 243 10.42 5.70 -10.27
N PRO A 244 9.31 5.08 -10.70
CA PRO A 244 8.21 4.75 -9.81
C PRO A 244 8.63 3.63 -8.83
N LEU A 245 8.36 3.82 -7.55
CA LEU A 245 8.69 2.89 -6.48
C LEU A 245 7.48 2.03 -6.15
N MET A 246 7.62 0.71 -6.36
CA MET A 246 6.60 -0.28 -6.01
C MET A 246 6.59 -0.59 -4.51
N ASN A 247 7.68 -0.30 -3.80
CA ASN A 247 7.74 -0.41 -2.36
C ASN A 247 8.65 0.66 -1.73
N VAL A 248 8.16 1.39 -0.72
CA VAL A 248 8.96 2.39 0.05
C VAL A 248 9.28 1.93 1.47
N LYS A 249 8.98 0.69 1.84
CA LYS A 249 9.28 0.14 3.17
C LYS A 249 10.76 0.27 3.47
N ASN A 250 11.07 0.89 4.61
CA ASN A 250 12.43 1.15 5.10
C ASN A 250 13.29 2.01 4.14
N MET A 251 12.69 2.71 3.18
CA MET A 251 13.39 3.69 2.35
C MET A 251 13.32 5.06 3.01
N ILE A 252 14.49 5.61 3.34
CA ILE A 252 14.64 6.99 3.78
C ILE A 252 15.46 7.69 2.70
N PHE A 253 14.83 8.01 1.57
CA PHE A 253 15.43 8.82 0.52
C PHE A 253 14.69 10.15 0.43
N THR A 254 15.45 11.23 0.41
CA THR A 254 14.92 12.60 0.35
C THR A 254 14.49 13.03 -1.06
N TRP A 255 14.77 12.18 -2.05
CA TRP A 255 14.44 12.37 -3.47
C TRP A 255 13.09 11.73 -3.85
N ILE A 256 12.35 11.25 -2.87
CA ILE A 256 11.03 10.67 -3.07
C ILE A 256 10.00 11.80 -3.20
N VAL A 257 9.22 11.72 -4.27
CA VAL A 257 8.06 12.57 -4.54
C VAL A 257 6.82 11.68 -4.40
N PRO A 258 5.86 12.01 -3.50
CA PRO A 258 4.57 11.32 -3.51
C PRO A 258 3.90 11.60 -4.85
N SER A 259 3.34 10.57 -5.46
CA SER A 259 2.75 10.55 -6.79
C SER A 259 1.29 10.12 -6.72
N PHE A 260 0.63 10.08 -7.88
CA PHE A 260 -0.74 9.63 -8.04
C PHE A 260 -0.84 8.10 -7.99
N GLY A 261 -1.94 7.60 -7.40
CA GLY A 261 -2.15 6.17 -7.18
C GLY A 261 -1.69 5.70 -5.79
N THR A 262 -1.87 4.42 -5.51
CA THR A 262 -1.56 3.81 -4.22
C THR A 262 -0.75 2.53 -4.39
N THR A 263 0.08 2.23 -3.40
CA THR A 263 0.83 0.98 -3.31
C THR A 263 0.61 0.36 -1.93
N PHE A 264 0.45 -0.96 -1.91
CA PHE A 264 0.19 -1.70 -0.70
C PHE A 264 0.68 -3.14 -0.82
N ILE A 265 0.87 -3.81 0.31
CA ILE A 265 1.12 -5.24 0.35
C ILE A 265 -0.21 -5.96 0.59
N ALA A 266 -0.63 -6.75 -0.39
CA ALA A 266 -1.84 -7.55 -0.34
C ALA A 266 -1.52 -9.00 0.07
N VAL A 267 -2.45 -9.65 0.75
CA VAL A 267 -2.43 -11.10 0.93
C VAL A 267 -3.34 -11.73 -0.11
N VAL A 268 -2.73 -12.54 -0.98
CA VAL A 268 -3.43 -13.40 -1.93
C VAL A 268 -3.92 -14.62 -1.18
N VAL A 269 -5.24 -14.75 -1.11
CA VAL A 269 -5.93 -15.87 -0.45
C VAL A 269 -6.66 -16.71 -1.51
N PRO A 270 -6.82 -18.02 -1.28
CA PRO A 270 -7.69 -18.84 -2.10
C PRO A 270 -9.14 -18.35 -1.96
N ARG A 271 -9.91 -18.45 -3.05
CA ARG A 271 -11.35 -18.17 -3.02
C ARG A 271 -12.09 -19.24 -2.24
N ALA A 272 -13.18 -18.84 -1.60
CA ALA A 272 -14.07 -19.78 -0.95
C ALA A 272 -14.61 -20.81 -1.96
N LYS A 273 -14.71 -22.06 -1.52
CA LYS A 273 -15.28 -23.14 -2.34
C LYS A 273 -16.81 -23.14 -2.25
N PRO A 274 -17.49 -23.63 -3.31
CA PRO A 274 -18.93 -23.80 -3.24
C PRO A 274 -19.27 -24.81 -2.14
N LYS A 275 -20.24 -24.47 -1.30
CA LYS A 275 -20.73 -25.35 -0.25
C LYS A 275 -21.34 -26.61 -0.88
N PRO A 276 -21.16 -27.79 -0.27
CA PRO A 276 -21.85 -28.98 -0.72
C PRO A 276 -23.37 -28.80 -0.54
N ILE A 277 -24.15 -29.35 -1.47
CA ILE A 277 -25.62 -29.26 -1.47
C ILE A 277 -26.23 -29.69 -0.13
N VAL A 278 -25.61 -30.64 0.56
CA VAL A 278 -26.11 -31.13 1.85
C VAL A 278 -25.99 -30.07 2.94
N SER A 279 -24.90 -29.29 2.98
CA SER A 279 -24.81 -28.14 3.88
C SER A 279 -25.91 -27.13 3.56
N ILE A 280 -26.20 -26.92 2.26
CA ILE A 280 -27.26 -26.02 1.81
C ILE A 280 -28.66 -26.47 2.26
N LEU A 281 -28.89 -27.78 2.49
CA LEU A 281 -30.16 -28.31 3.01
C LEU A 281 -30.34 -28.09 4.52
N PHE A 282 -29.25 -27.99 5.29
CA PHE A 282 -29.30 -27.73 6.73
C PHE A 282 -29.24 -26.24 7.08
N ASP A 283 -28.54 -25.45 6.26
CA ASP A 283 -28.40 -23.98 6.37
C ASP A 283 -29.72 -23.16 6.39
N PRO A 284 -30.91 -23.58 5.86
CA PRO A 284 -32.10 -22.74 5.82
C PRO A 284 -32.62 -22.33 7.20
N PHE A 285 -32.36 -23.16 8.20
CA PHE A 285 -32.71 -22.90 9.58
C PHE A 285 -31.44 -22.90 10.41
N ASP A 286 -31.32 -21.89 11.28
CA ASP A 286 -30.22 -21.84 12.23
C ASP A 286 -30.30 -23.03 13.19
N LEU A 287 -29.16 -23.38 13.78
CA LEU A 287 -29.07 -24.45 14.77
C LEU A 287 -30.08 -24.27 15.93
N TYR A 288 -30.36 -23.03 16.33
CA TYR A 288 -31.39 -22.72 17.31
C TYR A 288 -32.80 -23.11 16.86
N VAL A 289 -33.13 -22.88 15.59
CA VAL A 289 -34.45 -23.25 15.04
C VAL A 289 -34.60 -24.77 15.04
N TRP A 290 -33.57 -25.52 14.62
CA TRP A 290 -33.57 -26.98 14.69
C TRP A 290 -33.75 -27.51 16.13
N ILE A 291 -33.03 -26.91 17.10
CA ILE A 291 -33.16 -27.25 18.51
C ILE A 291 -34.57 -26.94 19.03
N THR A 292 -35.10 -25.75 18.74
CA THR A 292 -36.45 -25.35 19.19
C THR A 292 -37.53 -26.25 18.60
N TYR A 293 -37.37 -26.70 17.36
CA TYR A 293 -38.26 -27.66 16.72
C TYR A 293 -38.22 -29.03 17.42
N LEU A 294 -37.02 -29.54 17.74
CA LEU A 294 -36.86 -30.78 18.51
C LEU A 294 -37.50 -30.67 19.90
N VAL A 295 -37.27 -29.55 20.60
CA VAL A 295 -37.89 -29.27 21.90
C VAL A 295 -39.41 -29.17 21.78
N LEU A 296 -39.94 -28.57 20.72
CA LEU A 296 -41.38 -28.50 20.44
C LEU A 296 -41.97 -29.91 20.29
N VAL A 297 -41.35 -30.80 19.50
CA VAL A 297 -41.81 -32.19 19.36
C VAL A 297 -41.82 -32.92 20.70
N LEU A 298 -40.78 -32.75 21.52
CA LEU A 298 -40.68 -33.40 22.84
C LEU A 298 -41.72 -32.86 23.83
N THR A 299 -41.90 -31.55 23.91
CA THR A 299 -42.92 -30.93 24.78
C THR A 299 -44.33 -31.35 24.38
N MET A 300 -44.60 -31.47 23.08
CA MET A 300 -45.87 -31.99 22.55
C MET A 300 -46.05 -33.48 22.87
N ALA A 301 -45.00 -34.29 22.77
CA ALA A 301 -45.05 -35.70 23.17
C ALA A 301 -45.36 -35.86 24.67
N ILE A 302 -44.74 -35.04 25.53
CA ILE A 302 -44.96 -35.04 26.98
C ILE A 302 -46.41 -34.62 27.29
N THR A 303 -46.90 -33.54 26.70
CA THR A 303 -48.26 -33.05 26.95
C THR A 303 -49.33 -34.05 26.48
N ILE A 304 -49.13 -34.69 25.33
CA ILE A 304 -50.03 -35.75 24.84
C ILE A 304 -49.93 -37.01 25.72
N SER A 305 -48.73 -37.35 26.20
CA SER A 305 -48.56 -38.50 27.12
C SER A 305 -49.26 -38.30 28.45
N LEU A 306 -49.33 -37.07 28.96
CA LEU A 306 -49.93 -36.75 30.26
C LEU A 306 -51.45 -36.53 30.18
N PHE A 307 -51.93 -35.86 29.12
CA PHE A 307 -53.31 -35.39 29.02
C PHE A 307 -54.11 -36.06 27.88
N GLY A 308 -53.48 -36.92 27.08
CA GLY A 308 -54.10 -37.62 25.97
C GLY A 308 -55.07 -38.72 26.43
N LYS A 309 -56.29 -38.71 25.89
CA LYS A 309 -57.32 -39.71 26.16
C LYS A 309 -57.08 -41.03 25.40
N LEU A 310 -56.57 -40.94 24.17
CA LEU A 310 -56.38 -42.09 23.27
C LEU A 310 -54.90 -42.30 22.94
N LEU A 311 -54.14 -41.23 22.67
CA LEU A 311 -52.69 -41.30 22.48
C LEU A 311 -51.92 -41.41 23.80
N GLY A 312 -52.41 -40.80 24.88
CA GLY A 312 -51.77 -40.88 26.20
C GLY A 312 -51.75 -42.28 26.81
N ARG A 313 -52.55 -43.22 26.27
CA ARG A 313 -52.53 -44.64 26.64
C ARG A 313 -51.41 -45.43 25.95
N ARG A 314 -50.69 -44.83 24.99
CA ARG A 314 -49.60 -45.48 24.26
C ARG A 314 -48.25 -45.21 24.91
N ARG A 315 -47.24 -45.97 24.49
CA ARG A 315 -45.85 -45.75 24.90
C ARG A 315 -45.36 -44.40 24.37
N PHE A 316 -44.61 -43.68 25.19
CA PHE A 316 -44.04 -42.37 24.85
C PHE A 316 -43.34 -42.35 23.48
N MET A 317 -42.55 -43.38 23.16
CA MET A 317 -41.85 -43.47 21.87
C MET A 317 -42.81 -43.59 20.66
N GLU A 318 -43.97 -44.23 20.82
CA GLU A 318 -44.97 -44.28 19.75
C GLU A 318 -45.60 -42.91 19.50
N ILE A 319 -45.75 -42.09 20.56
CA ILE A 319 -46.27 -40.73 20.46
C ILE A 319 -45.25 -39.84 19.75
N VAL A 320 -43.96 -39.94 20.09
CA VAL A 320 -42.87 -39.21 19.42
C VAL A 320 -42.81 -39.56 17.94
N LEU A 321 -42.88 -40.85 17.60
CA LEU A 321 -42.85 -41.31 16.21
C LEU A 321 -44.07 -40.81 15.42
N GLU A 322 -45.26 -40.85 16.02
CA GLU A 322 -46.46 -40.27 15.40
C GLU A 322 -46.31 -38.76 15.17
N LEU A 323 -45.74 -38.00 16.11
CA LEU A 323 -45.52 -36.56 15.93
C LEU A 323 -44.52 -36.27 14.80
N ILE A 324 -43.45 -37.06 14.68
CA ILE A 324 -42.51 -36.94 13.56
C ILE A 324 -43.20 -37.26 12.23
N MET A 325 -44.01 -38.32 12.19
CA MET A 325 -44.79 -38.69 10.99
C MET A 325 -45.81 -37.61 10.62
N MET A 326 -46.46 -36.99 11.61
CA MET A 326 -47.37 -35.86 11.39
C MET A 326 -46.68 -34.69 10.68
N CYS A 327 -45.43 -34.39 11.03
CA CYS A 327 -44.66 -33.33 10.39
C CYS A 327 -44.21 -33.67 8.96
N LEU A 328 -43.95 -34.96 8.66
CA LEU A 328 -43.43 -35.40 7.37
C LEU A 328 -44.53 -35.72 6.35
N ALA A 329 -45.56 -36.45 6.78
CA ALA A 329 -46.59 -37.04 5.91
C ALA A 329 -48.02 -36.74 6.38
N GLY A 330 -48.19 -35.98 7.47
CA GLY A 330 -49.50 -35.68 8.06
C GLY A 330 -50.01 -36.76 9.02
N PRO A 331 -51.20 -36.54 9.60
CA PRO A 331 -51.77 -37.42 10.62
C PRO A 331 -52.16 -38.80 10.06
N SER A 332 -51.56 -39.86 10.63
CA SER A 332 -51.79 -41.26 10.22
C SER A 332 -52.91 -41.98 10.98
N ARG A 333 -53.47 -41.39 12.03
CA ARG A 333 -54.42 -42.06 12.95
C ARG A 333 -55.58 -41.15 13.34
N ALA A 334 -56.69 -41.76 13.76
CA ALA A 334 -57.81 -41.04 14.35
C ALA A 334 -57.51 -40.72 15.83
N TYR A 335 -57.81 -39.49 16.25
CA TYR A 335 -57.54 -38.99 17.61
C TYR A 335 -58.85 -38.76 18.37
N GLY A 336 -58.90 -39.19 19.64
CA GLY A 336 -60.16 -39.44 20.34
C GLY A 336 -60.65 -38.32 21.26
N GLY A 337 -59.77 -37.44 21.73
CA GLY A 337 -60.11 -36.33 22.63
C GLY A 337 -60.29 -34.98 21.93
N THR A 338 -61.17 -34.11 22.44
CA THR A 338 -61.30 -32.72 21.99
C THR A 338 -60.01 -31.92 22.22
N PHE A 339 -59.31 -32.18 23.33
CA PHE A 339 -58.01 -31.61 23.64
C PHE A 339 -56.91 -32.11 22.68
N GLU A 340 -56.81 -33.43 22.49
CA GLU A 340 -55.86 -34.05 21.55
C GLU A 340 -56.05 -33.50 20.14
N ASN A 341 -57.29 -33.45 19.66
CA ASN A 341 -57.61 -32.91 18.34
C ASN A 341 -57.19 -31.45 18.20
N ARG A 342 -57.41 -30.60 19.21
CA ARG A 342 -57.02 -29.19 19.16
C ARG A 342 -55.50 -29.01 19.11
N ILE A 343 -54.76 -29.70 19.98
CA ILE A 343 -53.30 -29.61 20.05
C ILE A 343 -52.65 -30.15 18.78
N ILE A 344 -53.09 -31.31 18.29
CA ILE A 344 -52.56 -31.90 17.05
C ILE A 344 -52.90 -31.02 15.84
N THR A 345 -54.09 -30.42 15.80
CA THR A 345 -54.46 -29.50 14.71
C THR A 345 -53.56 -28.25 14.73
N LEU A 346 -53.31 -27.64 15.89
CA LEU A 346 -52.39 -26.49 16.00
C LEU A 346 -50.96 -26.87 15.63
N PHE A 347 -50.51 -28.05 16.04
CA PHE A 347 -49.20 -28.59 15.66
C PHE A 347 -49.09 -28.78 14.15
N CYS A 348 -50.11 -29.34 13.51
CA CYS A 348 -50.15 -29.52 12.06
C CYS A 348 -50.15 -28.18 11.32
N LEU A 349 -50.93 -27.19 11.79
CA LEU A 349 -50.93 -25.84 11.22
C LEU A 349 -49.54 -25.19 11.30
N MET A 350 -48.87 -25.31 12.45
CA MET A 350 -47.52 -24.80 12.62
C MET A 350 -46.50 -25.57 11.76
N GLY A 351 -46.66 -26.90 11.65
CA GLY A 351 -45.86 -27.75 10.78
C GLY A 351 -45.96 -27.35 9.30
N ILE A 352 -47.17 -27.04 8.81
CA ILE A 352 -47.40 -26.55 7.44
C ILE A 352 -46.64 -25.25 7.20
N VAL A 353 -46.73 -24.30 8.14
CA VAL A 353 -46.01 -23.02 8.05
C VAL A 353 -44.49 -23.25 8.02
N LEU A 354 -43.98 -24.13 8.89
CA LEU A 354 -42.55 -24.40 9.01
C LEU A 354 -41.99 -25.15 7.78
N VAL A 355 -42.73 -26.12 7.24
CA VAL A 355 -42.33 -26.81 6.00
C VAL A 355 -42.39 -25.86 4.80
N SER A 356 -43.42 -25.01 4.72
CA SER A 356 -43.56 -24.04 3.63
C SER A 356 -42.45 -22.97 3.66
N SER A 357 -42.07 -22.48 4.84
CA SER A 357 -40.96 -21.54 4.98
C SER A 357 -39.62 -22.18 4.65
N TYR A 358 -39.39 -23.42 5.11
CA TYR A 358 -38.21 -24.21 4.75
C TYR A 358 -38.08 -24.42 3.24
N GLN A 359 -39.16 -24.84 2.58
CA GLN A 359 -39.20 -25.01 1.13
C GLN A 359 -38.88 -23.70 0.40
N SER A 360 -39.46 -22.59 0.84
CA SER A 360 -39.21 -21.26 0.24
C SER A 360 -37.75 -20.84 0.37
N LEU A 361 -37.14 -21.08 1.54
CA LEU A 361 -35.73 -20.77 1.77
C LEU A 361 -34.79 -21.68 0.97
N ILE A 362 -35.09 -22.98 0.87
CA ILE A 362 -34.31 -23.88 0.01
C ILE A 362 -34.36 -23.44 -1.45
N ILE A 363 -35.54 -23.11 -1.97
CA ILE A 363 -35.67 -22.64 -3.36
C ILE A 363 -34.80 -21.40 -3.57
N SER A 364 -34.83 -20.46 -2.61
CA SER A 364 -33.95 -19.29 -2.63
C SER A 364 -32.46 -19.68 -2.58
N PHE A 365 -32.07 -20.60 -1.70
CA PHE A 365 -30.68 -21.03 -1.55
C PHE A 365 -30.16 -21.84 -2.73
N MET A 366 -31.06 -22.52 -3.46
CA MET A 366 -30.78 -23.25 -4.69
C MET A 366 -30.82 -22.37 -5.93
N SER A 367 -31.14 -21.07 -5.82
CA SER A 367 -31.10 -20.15 -6.97
C SER A 367 -29.67 -19.66 -7.28
N TYR A 368 -28.81 -19.54 -6.26
CA TYR A 368 -27.41 -19.10 -6.37
C TYR A 368 -26.46 -20.05 -5.64
N VAL A 369 -25.26 -20.27 -6.20
CA VAL A 369 -24.26 -21.07 -5.52
C VAL A 369 -23.78 -20.35 -4.26
N ARG A 370 -23.97 -21.00 -3.10
CA ARG A 370 -23.42 -20.52 -1.84
C ARG A 370 -21.98 -20.98 -1.68
N TYR A 371 -21.15 -20.08 -1.21
CA TYR A 371 -19.73 -20.32 -0.94
C TYR A 371 -19.48 -20.29 0.56
N ASP A 372 -18.37 -20.90 0.99
CA ASP A 372 -17.88 -20.74 2.36
C ASP A 372 -17.48 -19.29 2.67
N SER A 373 -17.23 -18.98 3.94
CA SER A 373 -16.75 -17.66 4.34
C SER A 373 -15.39 -17.36 3.71
N GLU A 374 -15.29 -16.20 3.09
CA GLU A 374 -14.08 -15.71 2.46
C GLU A 374 -13.08 -15.19 3.50
N ILE A 375 -11.79 -15.52 3.33
CA ILE A 375 -10.70 -15.07 4.22
C ILE A 375 -10.44 -13.57 4.02
N ASN A 376 -10.72 -12.76 5.02
CA ASN A 376 -10.65 -11.30 4.94
C ASN A 376 -9.88 -10.65 6.07
N THR A 377 -9.96 -11.19 7.28
CA THR A 377 -9.38 -10.58 8.49
C THR A 377 -7.98 -11.09 8.77
N LEU A 378 -7.20 -10.33 9.56
CA LEU A 378 -5.87 -10.75 9.97
C LEU A 378 -5.91 -12.06 10.78
N ASP A 379 -6.91 -12.23 11.64
CA ASP A 379 -7.06 -13.42 12.47
C ASP A 379 -7.35 -14.66 11.61
N GLU A 380 -8.26 -14.54 10.64
CA GLU A 380 -8.53 -15.60 9.67
C GLU A 380 -7.28 -15.96 8.85
N ILE A 381 -6.49 -14.96 8.45
CA ILE A 381 -5.21 -15.17 7.75
C ILE A 381 -4.24 -15.94 8.67
N ASN A 382 -4.10 -15.56 9.93
CA ASN A 382 -3.20 -16.24 10.88
C ASN A 382 -3.61 -17.69 11.15
N GLU A 383 -4.91 -17.96 11.16
CA GLU A 383 -5.44 -19.29 11.45
C GLU A 383 -5.37 -20.21 10.24
N GLN A 384 -5.83 -19.75 9.07
CA GLN A 384 -6.14 -20.58 7.90
C GLN A 384 -5.06 -20.55 6.81
N CYS A 385 -4.23 -19.51 6.73
CA CYS A 385 -3.21 -19.39 5.69
C CYS A 385 -1.86 -20.02 6.08
N LEU A 386 -1.20 -20.60 5.08
CA LEU A 386 0.19 -21.02 5.11
C LEU A 386 0.99 -20.26 4.03
N PHE A 387 2.09 -19.64 4.44
CA PHE A 387 2.94 -18.81 3.58
C PHE A 387 4.26 -19.52 3.22
N PRO A 388 4.89 -19.18 2.09
CA PRO A 388 6.26 -19.64 1.82
C PRO A 388 7.22 -19.07 2.88
N ASP A 389 8.27 -19.83 3.23
CA ASP A 389 9.29 -19.36 4.18
C ASP A 389 10.19 -18.27 3.57
N ASN A 390 9.68 -17.03 3.54
CA ASN A 390 10.35 -15.86 3.00
C ASN A 390 10.44 -14.72 4.03
N ASN A 391 11.18 -13.66 3.70
CA ASN A 391 11.39 -12.52 4.60
C ASN A 391 10.08 -11.79 4.94
N ASP A 392 9.12 -11.76 4.03
CA ASP A 392 7.82 -11.11 4.26
C ASP A 392 7.00 -11.88 5.30
N ALA A 393 6.90 -13.20 5.17
CA ALA A 393 6.19 -14.05 6.13
C ALA A 393 6.83 -13.97 7.52
N LYS A 394 8.17 -13.94 7.59
CA LYS A 394 8.92 -13.75 8.85
C LYS A 394 8.64 -12.39 9.49
N PHE A 395 8.55 -11.33 8.67
CA PHE A 395 8.28 -9.99 9.16
C PHE A 395 6.91 -9.86 9.85
N PHE A 396 5.88 -10.53 9.32
CA PHE A 396 4.53 -10.55 9.92
C PHE A 396 4.28 -11.73 10.86
N ASN A 397 5.29 -12.57 11.10
CA ASN A 397 5.20 -13.77 11.94
C ASN A 397 4.08 -14.74 11.52
N PHE A 398 3.88 -14.91 10.21
CA PHE A 398 2.89 -15.84 9.68
C PHE A 398 3.39 -17.29 9.71
N LYS A 399 2.45 -18.25 9.78
CA LYS A 399 2.78 -19.68 9.68
C LYS A 399 3.36 -19.98 8.30
N THR A 400 4.54 -20.62 8.28
CA THR A 400 5.24 -20.96 7.04
C THR A 400 5.25 -22.47 6.77
N PHE A 401 5.39 -22.83 5.50
CA PHE A 401 5.66 -24.21 5.08
C PHE A 401 7.11 -24.33 4.55
N PRO A 402 7.76 -25.50 4.72
CA PRO A 402 9.14 -25.69 4.29
C PRO A 402 9.30 -25.55 2.78
N ASN A 403 10.44 -24.98 2.35
CA ASN A 403 10.75 -24.79 0.94
C ASN A 403 10.72 -26.13 0.17
N GLY A 404 9.90 -26.20 -0.86
CA GLY A 404 9.74 -27.39 -1.73
C GLY A 404 8.51 -28.27 -1.41
N SER A 405 7.86 -28.10 -0.26
CA SER A 405 6.54 -28.69 -0.01
C SER A 405 5.45 -27.69 -0.36
N ASN A 406 4.78 -27.83 -1.50
CA ASN A 406 3.62 -26.98 -1.81
C ASN A 406 2.39 -27.55 -1.09
N PRO A 407 1.79 -26.84 -0.11
CA PRO A 407 0.52 -27.27 0.47
C PRO A 407 -0.57 -27.27 -0.60
N ASP A 408 -1.68 -27.95 -0.32
CA ASP A 408 -2.85 -27.87 -1.20
C ASP A 408 -3.23 -26.39 -1.41
N THR A 409 -3.63 -26.07 -2.63
CA THR A 409 -4.01 -24.74 -3.11
C THR A 409 -4.99 -24.00 -2.19
N ASN A 410 -5.75 -24.76 -1.39
CA ASN A 410 -6.74 -24.25 -0.44
C ASN A 410 -6.15 -23.58 0.81
N PHE A 411 -4.87 -23.82 1.10
CA PHE A 411 -4.19 -23.26 2.28
C PHE A 411 -3.02 -22.34 1.91
N ALA A 412 -2.57 -22.39 0.65
CA ALA A 412 -1.44 -21.63 0.18
C ALA A 412 -1.80 -20.15 -0.02
N CYS A 413 -1.34 -19.29 0.88
CA CYS A 413 -1.47 -17.83 0.75
C CYS A 413 -0.12 -17.21 0.38
N ARG A 414 -0.15 -16.03 -0.25
CA ARG A 414 1.06 -15.34 -0.69
C ARG A 414 0.97 -13.85 -0.45
N MET A 415 2.07 -13.25 -0.04
CA MET A 415 2.17 -11.79 0.01
C MET A 415 2.57 -11.27 -1.36
N GLN A 416 1.96 -10.16 -1.77
CA GLN A 416 2.21 -9.53 -3.05
C GLN A 416 2.22 -8.01 -2.89
N SER A 417 3.27 -7.36 -3.40
CA SER A 417 3.23 -5.92 -3.61
C SER A 417 2.25 -5.61 -4.74
N ALA A 418 1.32 -4.70 -4.46
CA ALA A 418 0.21 -4.33 -5.32
C ALA A 418 0.19 -2.83 -5.56
N ARG A 419 -0.33 -2.42 -6.71
CA ARG A 419 -0.52 -1.03 -7.11
C ARG A 419 -1.98 -0.80 -7.46
N ASP A 420 -2.56 0.26 -6.91
CA ASP A 420 -3.94 0.73 -7.01
C ASP A 420 -5.01 -0.30 -6.60
N ASN A 421 -5.16 -1.37 -7.36
CA ASN A 421 -6.17 -2.41 -7.14
C ASN A 421 -5.71 -3.80 -7.61
N GLU A 422 -6.52 -4.81 -7.29
CA GLU A 422 -6.23 -6.21 -7.66
C GLU A 422 -6.15 -6.40 -9.17
N GLN A 423 -7.03 -5.75 -9.94
CA GLN A 423 -7.09 -5.92 -11.39
C GLN A 423 -5.81 -5.41 -12.08
N GLN A 424 -5.38 -4.19 -11.75
CA GLN A 424 -4.13 -3.63 -12.28
C GLN A 424 -2.93 -4.49 -11.88
N THR A 425 -2.91 -4.97 -10.63
CA THR A 425 -1.83 -5.83 -10.15
C THR A 425 -1.77 -7.19 -10.85
N ILE A 426 -2.93 -7.78 -11.16
CA ILE A 426 -3.01 -9.02 -11.95
C ILE A 426 -2.55 -8.77 -13.39
N MET A 427 -2.96 -7.65 -14.00
CA MET A 427 -2.55 -7.27 -15.36
C MET A 427 -1.04 -7.09 -15.46
N MET A 428 -0.43 -6.31 -14.57
CA MET A 428 1.04 -6.14 -14.52
C MET A 428 1.75 -7.49 -14.42
N ARG A 429 1.29 -8.35 -13.51
CA ARG A 429 1.91 -9.68 -13.32
C ARG A 429 1.68 -10.63 -14.49
N SER A 430 0.58 -10.50 -15.23
CA SER A 430 0.34 -11.31 -16.43
C SER A 430 1.36 -11.00 -17.53
N LYS A 431 1.83 -9.75 -17.59
CA LYS A 431 2.82 -9.29 -18.58
C LYS A 431 4.25 -9.70 -18.23
N SER A 432 4.54 -10.03 -16.96
CA SER A 432 5.85 -10.55 -16.57
C SER A 432 6.06 -12.04 -16.85
N ILE A 433 5.03 -12.75 -17.34
CA ILE A 433 5.11 -14.18 -17.65
C ILE A 433 5.80 -14.36 -19.01
N VAL A 434 7.08 -14.74 -18.95
CA VAL A 434 7.91 -15.06 -20.11
C VAL A 434 7.60 -16.49 -20.57
N ASP A 435 6.38 -16.74 -21.07
CA ASP A 435 6.03 -17.99 -21.74
C ASP A 435 5.84 -17.75 -23.25
N LYS A 436 6.30 -18.69 -24.07
CA LYS A 436 6.29 -18.59 -25.54
C LYS A 436 4.89 -18.72 -26.16
N HIS A 437 3.88 -19.07 -25.37
CA HIS A 437 2.51 -19.28 -25.84
C HIS A 437 1.67 -18.01 -25.71
N ALA A 438 1.03 -17.59 -26.80
CA ALA A 438 0.21 -16.38 -26.87
C ALA A 438 -0.93 -16.32 -25.82
N TYR A 439 -1.35 -17.46 -25.27
CA TYR A 439 -2.45 -17.58 -24.30
C TYR A 439 -2.01 -17.70 -22.84
N ALA A 440 -0.71 -17.72 -22.54
CA ALA A 440 -0.22 -17.93 -21.18
C ALA A 440 -0.65 -16.83 -20.21
N ALA A 441 -0.63 -15.57 -20.66
CA ALA A 441 -1.08 -14.43 -19.88
C ALA A 441 -2.58 -14.53 -19.54
N ASP A 442 -3.42 -14.83 -20.53
CA ASP A 442 -4.87 -15.00 -20.34
C ASP A 442 -5.19 -16.18 -19.41
N HIS A 443 -4.47 -17.30 -19.57
CA HIS A 443 -4.63 -18.45 -18.70
C HIS A 443 -4.23 -18.11 -17.25
N HIS A 444 -3.14 -17.38 -17.05
CA HIS A 444 -2.73 -16.91 -15.74
C HIS A 444 -3.79 -15.98 -15.13
N ILE A 445 -4.32 -15.03 -15.90
CA ILE A 445 -5.37 -14.11 -15.44
C ILE A 445 -6.61 -14.92 -15.01
N ARG A 446 -7.10 -15.82 -15.86
CA ARG A 446 -8.26 -16.67 -15.55
C ARG A 446 -8.03 -17.51 -14.30
N HIS A 447 -6.92 -18.25 -14.26
CA HIS A 447 -6.55 -19.05 -13.10
C HIS A 447 -6.45 -18.20 -11.81
N ARG A 448 -5.90 -16.99 -11.91
CA ARG A 448 -5.74 -16.08 -10.78
C ARG A 448 -7.08 -15.52 -10.30
N ILE A 449 -8.01 -15.21 -11.20
CA ILE A 449 -9.35 -14.70 -10.88
C ILE A 449 -10.25 -15.80 -10.34
N GLU A 450 -10.19 -17.02 -10.87
CA GLU A 450 -11.05 -18.13 -10.49
C GLU A 450 -10.68 -18.76 -9.14
N ASN A 451 -9.38 -18.84 -8.83
CA ASN A 451 -8.91 -19.59 -7.67
C ASN A 451 -8.46 -18.71 -6.50
N PHE A 452 -8.12 -17.45 -6.76
CA PHE A 452 -7.52 -16.57 -5.75
C PHE A 452 -8.15 -15.18 -5.78
N ARG A 453 -7.97 -14.45 -4.69
CA ARG A 453 -8.32 -13.02 -4.58
C ARG A 453 -7.42 -12.31 -3.57
N PHE A 454 -7.49 -10.99 -3.52
CA PHE A 454 -6.90 -10.25 -2.40
C PHE A 454 -7.84 -10.30 -1.18
N ALA A 455 -7.26 -10.58 -0.01
CA ALA A 455 -7.95 -10.34 1.26
C ALA A 455 -8.23 -8.85 1.45
N LYS A 456 -9.27 -8.50 2.23
CA LYS A 456 -9.60 -7.11 2.52
C LYS A 456 -8.51 -6.42 3.36
N THR A 457 -7.83 -7.16 4.24
CA THR A 457 -6.68 -6.63 4.98
C THR A 457 -5.52 -6.31 4.02
N LYS A 458 -5.15 -5.04 3.97
CA LYS A 458 -3.96 -4.53 3.29
C LYS A 458 -2.90 -4.17 4.34
N PHE A 459 -1.63 -4.34 3.99
CA PHE A 459 -0.50 -3.97 4.82
C PHE A 459 0.32 -2.87 4.15
N ILE A 460 0.82 -1.92 4.93
CA ILE A 460 1.72 -0.86 4.47
C ILE A 460 1.14 -0.15 3.23
N GLU A 461 -0.03 0.49 3.39
CA GLU A 461 -0.68 1.26 2.32
C GLU A 461 -0.19 2.71 2.35
N TYR A 462 0.34 3.18 1.22
CA TYR A 462 0.85 4.56 1.04
C TYR A 462 0.57 5.04 -0.38
N PRO A 463 0.58 6.37 -0.61
CA PRO A 463 0.57 6.91 -1.97
C PRO A 463 1.76 6.36 -2.75
N LEU A 464 1.56 6.08 -4.04
CA LEU A 464 2.66 5.71 -4.93
C LEU A 464 3.76 6.77 -4.83
N CYS A 465 5.02 6.37 -4.77
CA CYS A 465 6.14 7.28 -4.65
C CYS A 465 7.03 7.17 -5.87
N TRP A 466 7.56 8.29 -6.36
CA TRP A 466 8.53 8.32 -7.45
C TRP A 466 9.86 8.80 -6.90
N LEU A 467 10.93 8.09 -7.23
CA LEU A 467 12.28 8.61 -7.08
C LEU A 467 12.52 9.58 -8.23
N VAL A 468 12.75 10.86 -7.93
CA VAL A 468 12.98 11.89 -8.94
C VAL A 468 14.31 12.57 -8.62
N LYS A 469 15.20 12.66 -9.61
CA LYS A 469 16.45 13.39 -9.45
C LYS A 469 16.17 14.83 -9.02
N MET A 470 17.03 15.30 -8.14
CA MET A 470 16.82 16.51 -7.38
C MET A 470 16.59 17.78 -8.22
N HIS A 471 17.27 17.92 -9.36
CA HIS A 471 17.10 19.07 -10.26
C HIS A 471 15.76 19.13 -10.98
N LEU A 472 15.01 18.02 -11.01
CA LEU A 472 13.65 17.95 -11.58
C LEU A 472 12.56 17.88 -10.50
N ARG A 473 12.93 17.71 -9.23
CA ARG A 473 11.98 17.46 -8.14
C ARG A 473 10.90 18.53 -8.01
N GLU A 474 11.27 19.80 -8.03
CA GLU A 474 10.31 20.92 -7.94
C GLU A 474 9.30 20.92 -9.10
N LEU A 475 9.78 20.60 -10.30
CA LEU A 475 8.95 20.47 -11.50
C LEU A 475 7.93 19.34 -11.35
N PHE A 476 8.39 18.17 -10.89
CA PHE A 476 7.52 17.01 -10.69
C PHE A 476 6.50 17.21 -9.58
N LEU A 477 6.90 17.83 -8.46
CA LEU A 477 5.96 18.17 -7.38
C LEU A 477 4.79 19.03 -7.89
N PHE A 478 5.09 20.05 -8.68
CA PHE A 478 4.07 20.92 -9.26
C PHE A 478 3.08 20.14 -10.16
N TYR A 479 3.59 19.32 -11.09
CA TYR A 479 2.74 18.60 -12.03
C TYR A 479 1.98 17.42 -11.38
N VAL A 480 2.60 16.72 -10.43
CA VAL A 480 1.91 15.68 -9.67
C VAL A 480 0.76 16.28 -8.89
N GLN A 481 0.97 17.41 -8.21
CA GLN A 481 -0.08 18.11 -7.49
C GLN A 481 -1.24 18.48 -8.42
N ALA A 482 -0.94 19.02 -9.61
CA ALA A 482 -1.97 19.34 -10.61
C ALA A 482 -2.74 18.09 -11.11
N VAL A 483 -2.06 16.95 -11.31
CA VAL A 483 -2.71 15.68 -11.68
C VAL A 483 -3.62 15.18 -10.57
N PHE A 484 -3.16 15.26 -9.32
CA PHE A 484 -3.93 14.85 -8.16
C PHE A 484 -5.18 15.72 -7.97
N GLU A 485 -5.03 17.05 -7.99
CA GLU A 485 -6.12 18.01 -7.84
C GLU A 485 -7.15 17.93 -8.97
N SER A 486 -6.73 17.61 -10.19
CA SER A 486 -7.64 17.45 -11.33
C SER A 486 -8.37 16.11 -11.38
N GLY A 487 -7.93 15.10 -10.62
CA GLY A 487 -8.50 13.75 -10.64
C GLY A 487 -8.30 13.00 -11.96
N ILE A 488 -7.43 13.50 -12.86
CA ILE A 488 -7.27 12.94 -14.21
C ILE A 488 -6.69 11.52 -14.20
N TYR A 489 -5.88 11.17 -13.20
CA TYR A 489 -5.34 9.81 -13.03
C TYR A 489 -6.46 8.78 -12.83
N GLU A 490 -7.35 9.05 -11.89
CA GLU A 490 -8.46 8.17 -11.57
C GLU A 490 -9.44 8.09 -12.76
N TYR A 491 -9.73 9.22 -13.41
CA TYR A 491 -10.53 9.25 -14.63
C TYR A 491 -9.92 8.39 -15.75
N TYR A 492 -8.59 8.47 -15.96
CA TYR A 492 -7.90 7.72 -17.00
C TYR A 492 -8.08 6.21 -16.83
N TYR A 493 -7.83 5.68 -15.62
CA TYR A 493 -7.94 4.24 -15.37
C TYR A 493 -9.40 3.79 -15.21
N ASN A 494 -10.28 4.56 -14.56
CA ASN A 494 -11.69 4.18 -14.45
C ASN A 494 -12.39 4.10 -15.82
N ASN A 495 -11.99 4.93 -16.79
CA ASN A 495 -12.62 4.98 -18.10
C ASN A 495 -11.95 4.07 -19.16
N LYS A 496 -10.62 3.88 -19.11
CA LYS A 496 -9.90 2.98 -20.05
C LYS A 496 -9.78 1.53 -19.57
N THR A 497 -9.80 1.27 -18.26
CA THR A 497 -9.39 -0.04 -17.70
C THR A 497 -10.49 -0.79 -16.96
N GLN A 498 -11.71 -0.79 -17.51
CA GLN A 498 -12.70 -1.81 -17.14
C GLN A 498 -12.85 -2.88 -18.24
N PRO A 499 -11.91 -3.82 -18.39
CA PRO A 499 -12.33 -5.12 -18.87
C PRO A 499 -13.32 -5.73 -17.87
N ALA A 500 -14.39 -6.34 -18.39
CA ALA A 500 -15.43 -7.06 -17.66
C ALA A 500 -14.92 -8.37 -17.03
N TRP A 501 -13.75 -8.35 -16.39
CA TRP A 501 -13.14 -9.50 -15.73
C TRP A 501 -13.67 -9.65 -14.30
N GLN A 502 -14.99 -9.57 -14.16
CA GLN A 502 -15.62 -9.90 -12.90
C GLN A 502 -15.75 -11.42 -12.83
N TYR A 503 -15.36 -11.98 -11.69
CA TYR A 503 -15.70 -13.37 -11.39
C TYR A 503 -17.23 -13.48 -11.35
N GLU A 504 -17.80 -14.09 -12.38
CA GLU A 504 -19.23 -14.30 -12.46
C GLU A 504 -19.61 -15.43 -11.49
N HIS A 505 -20.40 -15.08 -10.48
CA HIS A 505 -20.88 -16.07 -9.53
C HIS A 505 -21.75 -17.07 -10.28
N ARG A 506 -21.43 -18.36 -10.14
CA ARG A 506 -22.20 -19.41 -10.79
C ARG A 506 -23.62 -19.43 -10.23
N THR A 507 -24.60 -19.38 -11.10
CA THR A 507 -26.01 -19.63 -10.75
C THR A 507 -26.28 -21.13 -10.88
N PHE A 508 -26.96 -21.71 -9.89
CA PHE A 508 -27.36 -23.12 -9.92
C PHE A 508 -28.31 -23.42 -11.09
N VAL A 509 -29.01 -22.42 -11.63
CA VAL A 509 -29.88 -22.55 -12.82
C VAL A 509 -29.15 -23.16 -14.02
N ASN A 510 -27.83 -22.97 -14.11
CA ASN A 510 -27.01 -23.47 -15.22
C ASN A 510 -26.31 -24.82 -14.92
N GLN A 511 -26.49 -25.38 -13.72
CA GLN A 511 -25.78 -26.58 -13.27
C GLN A 511 -26.77 -27.66 -12.85
N ALA A 512 -26.86 -28.75 -13.61
CA ALA A 512 -27.71 -29.88 -13.27
C ALA A 512 -27.25 -30.53 -11.96
N VAL A 513 -28.18 -30.81 -11.03
CA VAL A 513 -27.90 -31.55 -9.79
C VAL A 513 -27.35 -32.92 -10.17
N THR A 514 -26.12 -33.21 -9.75
CA THR A 514 -25.46 -34.47 -10.08
C THR A 514 -25.69 -35.52 -8.99
N THR A 515 -25.47 -36.79 -9.33
CA THR A 515 -25.57 -37.88 -8.34
C THR A 515 -24.57 -37.73 -7.19
N LYS A 516 -23.43 -37.08 -7.43
CA LYS A 516 -22.43 -36.76 -6.39
C LYS A 516 -22.98 -35.80 -5.34
N ASP A 517 -23.84 -34.87 -5.75
CA ASP A 517 -24.39 -33.86 -4.84
C ASP A 517 -25.43 -34.45 -3.87
N LEU A 518 -26.12 -35.51 -4.30
CA LEU A 518 -27.11 -36.25 -3.51
C LEU A 518 -26.50 -37.42 -2.73
N LEU A 519 -25.20 -37.66 -2.86
CA LEU A 519 -24.52 -38.86 -2.36
C LEU A 519 -24.64 -39.01 -0.83
N LEU A 520 -24.60 -37.90 -0.08
CA LEU A 520 -24.78 -37.94 1.38
C LEU A 520 -26.23 -38.24 1.77
N LEU A 521 -27.22 -37.84 0.97
CA LEU A 521 -28.62 -38.20 1.16
C LEU A 521 -28.81 -39.71 0.95
N TRP A 522 -28.17 -40.27 -0.09
CA TRP A 522 -28.13 -41.71 -0.32
C TRP A 522 -27.45 -42.45 0.83
N TYR A 523 -26.35 -41.93 1.39
CA TYR A 523 -25.74 -42.51 2.58
C TYR A 523 -26.67 -42.49 3.78
N ALA A 524 -27.34 -41.36 4.06
CA ALA A 524 -28.29 -41.27 5.16
C ALA A 524 -29.43 -42.30 5.00
N TYR A 525 -29.95 -42.46 3.78
CA TYR A 525 -30.97 -43.46 3.47
C TYR A 525 -30.49 -44.90 3.69
N VAL A 526 -29.32 -45.26 3.15
CA VAL A 526 -28.75 -46.61 3.28
C VAL A 526 -28.42 -46.92 4.74
N VAL A 527 -27.81 -45.97 5.48
CA VAL A 527 -27.52 -46.12 6.90
C VAL A 527 -28.82 -46.31 7.69
N GLY A 528 -29.86 -45.50 7.42
CA GLY A 528 -31.17 -45.65 8.06
C GLY A 528 -31.81 -47.01 7.81
N MET A 529 -31.72 -47.52 6.58
CA MET A 529 -32.17 -48.87 6.21
C MET A 529 -31.42 -49.96 6.99
N VAL A 530 -30.09 -49.87 7.07
CA VAL A 530 -29.26 -50.84 7.80
C VAL A 530 -29.58 -50.82 9.28
N VAL A 531 -29.70 -49.64 9.90
CA VAL A 531 -30.09 -49.50 11.31
C VAL A 531 -31.47 -50.11 11.56
N SER A 532 -32.44 -49.85 10.67
CA SER A 532 -33.78 -50.43 10.77
C SER A 532 -33.75 -51.96 10.70
N MET A 533 -32.98 -52.55 9.79
CA MET A 533 -32.82 -54.01 9.69
C MET A 533 -32.16 -54.61 10.93
N LEU A 534 -31.13 -53.94 11.47
CA LEU A 534 -30.45 -54.38 12.70
C LEU A 534 -31.39 -54.33 13.91
N CYS A 535 -32.19 -53.26 14.05
CA CYS A 535 -33.19 -53.14 15.10
C CYS A 535 -34.26 -54.24 14.97
N PHE A 536 -34.73 -54.53 13.75
CA PHE A 536 -35.69 -55.59 13.50
C PHE A 536 -35.14 -56.98 13.85
N ALA A 537 -33.88 -57.25 13.48
CA ALA A 537 -33.21 -58.50 13.83
C ALA A 537 -33.07 -58.64 15.36
N ALA A 538 -32.66 -57.57 16.04
CA ALA A 538 -32.55 -57.55 17.50
C ALA A 538 -33.91 -57.78 18.17
N GLU A 539 -34.97 -57.12 17.72
CA GLU A 539 -36.33 -57.32 18.23
C GLU A 539 -36.80 -58.77 18.05
N THR A 540 -36.49 -59.37 16.89
CA THR A 540 -36.85 -60.76 16.59
C THR A 540 -36.13 -61.76 17.50
N VAL A 541 -34.84 -61.52 17.79
CA VAL A 541 -34.05 -62.37 18.71
C VAL A 541 -34.58 -62.25 20.14
N VAL A 542 -34.78 -61.02 20.63
CA VAL A 542 -35.32 -60.75 21.97
C VAL A 542 -36.73 -61.35 22.11
N HIS A 543 -37.58 -61.25 21.09
CA HIS A 543 -38.93 -61.82 21.11
C HIS A 543 -38.92 -63.35 21.15
N LYS A 544 -37.97 -64.01 20.46
CA LYS A 544 -37.78 -65.46 20.52
C LYS A 544 -37.33 -65.93 21.90
N GLU A 545 -36.36 -65.25 22.52
CA GLU A 545 -35.90 -65.60 23.88
C GLU A 545 -37.01 -65.41 24.94
N PHE A 546 -37.81 -64.34 24.83
CA PHE A 546 -38.93 -64.11 25.76
C PHE A 546 -40.08 -65.12 25.58
N LYS A 547 -40.37 -65.59 24.36
CA LYS A 547 -41.35 -66.67 24.15
C LYS A 547 -40.86 -68.04 24.67
N GLY A 548 -39.55 -68.27 24.69
CA GLY A 548 -38.96 -69.47 25.29
C GLY A 548 -39.17 -69.57 26.81
N TYR A 549 -39.28 -68.44 27.51
CA TYR A 549 -39.45 -68.38 28.96
C TYR A 549 -40.91 -68.43 29.46
N VAL A 550 -41.91 -68.21 28.61
CA VAL A 550 -43.35 -68.26 28.97
C VAL A 550 -43.99 -69.63 28.67
N SER A 551 -43.21 -70.57 28.16
CA SER A 551 -43.64 -71.94 27.81
C SER A 551 -43.11 -73.02 28.77
N TYR A 552 -42.80 -72.66 30.02
CA TYR A 552 -42.45 -73.62 31.08
C TYR A 552 -43.41 -73.50 32.26
#